data_AF-R9J242-F1
#
_entry.id   AF-R9J242-F1
#
_cell.length_a   1.000
_cell.length_b   1.000
_cell.length_c   1.000
_cell.angle_alpha   90.00
_cell.angle_beta   90.00
_cell.angle_gamma   90.00
#
_symmetry.space_group_name_H-M   'P 1'
#
loop_
_entity.id
_entity.type
_entity.pdbx_description
1 polymer ?
#
loop_
_entity_poly.entity_id
_entity_poly.type
_entity_poly.pdbx_seq_one_letter_code
_entity_poly.pdbx_strand_id
1 'polypeptide(L)'
;MPAYPQQLITSLCEHLEERLVSFFSIERPKYFGEYPDLNGFVADTLWNYIKNETQKTEIYSVYNTQVKTRRQKRNRWFHNYETSCDKYPLSDKKNPYFTIWNDHNQLMGIFFLKLYDTSDLDTAIENCRKKMDEWINNDKSLLIDYPLLPGRTKNQVKTSFKIDLIINLIEILLESYDGNIENYFSKKPVLLLDKPLFAPAKFSVPFKESLDSYVADLVNFDKDDTTFQMLVNYDPNESPVEKLRVFDPRDNQILMTLINHINLDFYESKQIILEVGSIAKVINSHPNKRLYDDVKKRLHTMARTSFQMYKKDNPNEPIYTFSFFDNVRTISKDGKEYMSVTFGNTLYEAITKKKMISVTSSNYNSLELEMSRLLYHNLQRERITLSSSSVPDGNGYLHKTYDYSYFQRIVLFKKKKKADNIQLITETFQEFVEKKIALASFHYDKGQGLFHLYYFPLNDDERADLISTGDDKRSGRLMDLTENDPYLKATAVQTTIDFSEE
;
A
#
# COMPACT_ATOMS: atom_id res chain seq x y z
N MET A 1 9.25 -16.58 -8.31
CA MET A 1 8.41 -15.58 -9.01
C MET A 1 8.15 -14.46 -8.01
N PRO A 2 8.09 -13.18 -8.38
CA PRO A 2 7.62 -12.18 -7.44
C PRO A 2 6.14 -12.49 -7.18
N ALA A 3 5.86 -13.08 -6.03
CA ALA A 3 4.50 -13.24 -5.55
C ALA A 3 3.99 -11.84 -5.21
N TYR A 4 2.76 -11.52 -5.61
CA TYR A 4 2.08 -10.36 -5.07
C TYR A 4 2.04 -10.47 -3.54
N PRO A 5 2.07 -9.33 -2.82
CA PRO A 5 1.98 -9.34 -1.35
C PRO A 5 0.72 -10.10 -0.89
N GLN A 6 0.86 -10.99 0.10
CA GLN A 6 -0.26 -11.78 0.60
C GLN A 6 -1.36 -10.91 1.18
N GLN A 7 -0.99 -9.81 1.85
CA GLN A 7 -1.98 -8.84 2.34
C GLN A 7 -2.85 -8.28 1.22
N LEU A 8 -2.27 -8.00 0.05
CA LEU A 8 -3.02 -7.54 -1.12
C LEU A 8 -3.97 -8.62 -1.62
N ILE A 9 -3.50 -9.87 -1.73
CA ILE A 9 -4.32 -10.99 -2.21
C ILE A 9 -5.52 -11.23 -1.29
N THR A 10 -5.29 -11.28 0.02
CA THR A 10 -6.35 -11.45 1.02
C THR A 10 -7.35 -10.29 0.94
N SER A 11 -6.87 -9.05 0.90
CA SER A 11 -7.73 -7.87 0.75
C SER A 11 -8.56 -7.91 -0.53
N LEU A 12 -7.99 -8.32 -1.67
CA LEU A 12 -8.75 -8.47 -2.91
C LEU A 12 -9.83 -9.54 -2.78
N CYS A 13 -9.53 -10.67 -2.13
CA CYS A 13 -10.49 -11.75 -1.92
C CYS A 13 -11.68 -11.32 -1.05
N GLU A 14 -11.46 -10.49 -0.04
CA GLU A 14 -12.52 -9.94 0.84
C GLU A 14 -13.51 -9.04 0.08
N HIS A 15 -13.08 -8.41 -1.01
CA HIS A 15 -13.89 -7.49 -1.82
C HIS A 15 -14.45 -8.14 -3.10
N LEU A 16 -14.19 -9.44 -3.32
CA LEU A 16 -14.71 -10.15 -4.48
C LEU A 16 -16.23 -10.27 -4.45
N GLU A 17 -16.83 -10.29 -5.64
CA GLU A 17 -18.25 -10.54 -5.78
C GLU A 17 -18.67 -11.91 -5.21
N GLU A 18 -19.70 -11.94 -4.36
CA GLU A 18 -20.17 -13.12 -3.64
C GLU A 18 -20.48 -14.33 -4.56
N ARG A 19 -20.98 -14.07 -5.77
CA ARG A 19 -21.24 -15.11 -6.78
C ARG A 19 -19.97 -15.85 -7.18
N LEU A 20 -18.86 -15.14 -7.35
CA LEU A 20 -17.57 -15.74 -7.71
C LEU A 20 -17.00 -16.57 -6.56
N VAL A 21 -17.10 -16.05 -5.33
CA VAL A 21 -16.67 -16.75 -4.11
C VAL A 21 -17.47 -18.03 -3.91
N SER A 22 -18.81 -17.93 -4.00
CA SER A 22 -19.73 -19.04 -3.87
C SER A 22 -19.47 -20.11 -4.94
N PHE A 23 -19.35 -19.71 -6.21
CA PHE A 23 -19.03 -20.61 -7.31
C PHE A 23 -17.73 -21.36 -7.06
N PHE A 24 -16.64 -20.66 -6.70
CA PHE A 24 -15.38 -21.32 -6.40
C PHE A 24 -15.52 -22.31 -5.25
N SER A 25 -16.16 -21.93 -4.15
CA SER A 25 -16.30 -22.79 -2.96
C SER A 25 -17.03 -24.11 -3.26
N ILE A 26 -18.12 -24.05 -4.03
CA ILE A 26 -18.94 -25.21 -4.39
C ILE A 26 -18.21 -26.09 -5.42
N GLU A 27 -17.61 -25.46 -6.43
CA GLU A 27 -17.09 -26.14 -7.60
C GLU A 27 -15.59 -26.49 -7.50
N ARG A 28 -14.93 -26.10 -6.41
CA ARG A 28 -13.49 -26.35 -6.17
C ARG A 28 -13.10 -27.81 -6.31
N PRO A 29 -13.76 -28.81 -5.69
CA PRO A 29 -13.32 -30.20 -5.79
C PRO A 29 -13.30 -30.71 -7.24
N LYS A 30 -14.24 -30.23 -8.06
CA LYS A 30 -14.43 -30.68 -9.44
C LYS A 30 -13.52 -29.92 -10.40
N TYR A 31 -13.55 -28.60 -10.34
CA TYR A 31 -12.86 -27.75 -11.28
C TYR A 31 -11.49 -27.31 -10.75
N PHE A 32 -11.40 -26.79 -9.52
CA PHE A 32 -10.21 -26.07 -9.02
C PHE A 32 -9.38 -26.85 -7.98
N GLY A 33 -9.43 -28.19 -7.99
CA GLY A 33 -8.81 -29.03 -6.96
C GLY A 33 -7.30 -28.89 -6.82
N GLU A 34 -6.62 -28.34 -7.83
CA GLU A 34 -5.19 -28.04 -7.76
C GLU A 34 -4.83 -26.83 -6.86
N TYR A 35 -5.81 -26.03 -6.42
CA TYR A 35 -5.60 -24.88 -5.55
C TYR A 35 -6.08 -25.17 -4.10
N PRO A 36 -5.30 -24.80 -3.07
CA PRO A 36 -5.65 -25.01 -1.66
C PRO A 36 -6.79 -24.11 -1.19
N ASP A 37 -6.93 -22.93 -1.78
CA ASP A 37 -7.90 -21.90 -1.43
C ASP A 37 -8.10 -20.92 -2.60
N LEU A 38 -8.97 -19.93 -2.39
CA LEU A 38 -9.24 -18.87 -3.36
C LEU A 38 -8.04 -17.92 -3.51
N ASN A 39 -7.29 -17.65 -2.42
CA ASN A 39 -6.12 -16.78 -2.43
C ASN A 39 -5.07 -17.27 -3.43
N GLY A 40 -4.75 -18.56 -3.42
CA GLY A 40 -3.82 -19.17 -4.37
C GLY A 40 -4.31 -19.06 -5.81
N PHE A 41 -5.62 -19.16 -6.04
CA PHE A 41 -6.21 -19.00 -7.37
C PHE A 41 -6.17 -17.54 -7.86
N VAL A 42 -6.44 -16.59 -6.97
CA VAL A 42 -6.37 -15.15 -7.25
C VAL A 42 -4.93 -14.74 -7.57
N ALA A 43 -3.95 -15.20 -6.78
CA ALA A 43 -2.54 -14.94 -7.03
C ALA A 43 -2.09 -15.46 -8.41
N ASP A 44 -2.45 -16.69 -8.79
CA ASP A 44 -2.17 -17.24 -10.12
C ASP A 44 -2.90 -16.46 -11.22
N THR A 45 -4.14 -16.02 -10.98
CA THR A 45 -4.91 -15.25 -11.96
C THR A 45 -4.26 -13.88 -12.21
N LEU A 46 -3.91 -13.13 -11.17
CA LEU A 46 -3.19 -11.87 -11.31
C LEU A 46 -1.86 -12.07 -12.04
N TRP A 47 -1.10 -13.11 -11.69
CA TRP A 47 0.16 -13.41 -12.36
C TRP A 47 -0.02 -13.72 -13.86
N ASN A 48 -1.08 -14.43 -14.24
CA ASN A 48 -1.29 -14.78 -15.64
C ASN A 48 -1.70 -13.58 -16.52
N TYR A 49 -2.47 -12.63 -15.96
CA TYR A 49 -3.06 -11.52 -16.72
C TYR A 49 -2.33 -10.19 -16.56
N ILE A 50 -1.88 -9.86 -15.35
CA ILE A 50 -1.28 -8.57 -15.01
C ILE A 50 0.25 -8.66 -14.92
N LYS A 51 0.80 -9.75 -14.34
CA LYS A 51 2.26 -9.97 -14.21
C LYS A 51 2.96 -8.83 -13.46
N ASN A 52 3.70 -7.99 -14.18
CA ASN A 52 4.46 -6.85 -13.65
C ASN A 52 3.80 -5.51 -14.01
N GLU A 53 2.68 -5.53 -14.73
CA GLU A 53 1.91 -4.34 -15.07
C GLU A 53 1.27 -3.81 -13.80
N THR A 54 1.74 -2.66 -13.33
CA THR A 54 1.26 -2.09 -12.06
C THR A 54 0.59 -0.75 -12.27
N GLN A 55 0.72 -0.16 -13.46
CA GLN A 55 0.20 1.18 -13.73
C GLN A 55 -1.24 1.15 -14.23
N LYS A 56 -1.95 2.25 -13.97
CA LYS A 56 -3.36 2.44 -14.36
C LYS A 56 -3.64 2.21 -15.83
N THR A 57 -2.78 2.70 -16.72
CA THR A 57 -2.93 2.55 -18.18
C THR A 57 -2.81 1.10 -18.62
N GLU A 58 -1.88 0.35 -18.02
CA GLU A 58 -1.63 -1.05 -18.31
C GLU A 58 -2.80 -1.91 -17.80
N ILE A 59 -3.19 -1.72 -16.55
CA ILE A 59 -4.34 -2.40 -15.92
C ILE A 59 -5.64 -2.14 -16.71
N TYR A 60 -5.86 -0.91 -17.19
CA TYR A 60 -7.03 -0.59 -18.02
C TYR A 60 -6.99 -1.27 -19.41
N SER A 61 -5.80 -1.46 -19.98
CA SER A 61 -5.63 -2.20 -21.25
C SER A 61 -6.03 -3.68 -21.08
N VAL A 62 -5.57 -4.30 -19.99
CA VAL A 62 -5.95 -5.68 -19.62
C VAL A 62 -7.46 -5.75 -19.42
N TYR A 63 -8.05 -4.84 -18.65
CA TYR A 63 -9.50 -4.77 -18.42
C TYR A 63 -10.30 -4.76 -19.72
N ASN A 64 -10.01 -3.83 -20.63
CA ASN A 64 -10.74 -3.72 -21.91
C ASN A 64 -10.63 -5.00 -22.75
N THR A 65 -9.44 -5.63 -22.74
CA THR A 65 -9.20 -6.90 -23.43
C THR A 65 -10.06 -8.02 -22.84
N GLN A 66 -10.14 -8.12 -21.52
CA GLN A 66 -10.92 -9.17 -20.86
C GLN A 66 -12.42 -8.94 -21.00
N VAL A 67 -12.92 -7.71 -20.89
CA VAL A 67 -14.33 -7.35 -21.15
C VAL A 67 -14.72 -7.71 -22.59
N LYS A 68 -13.88 -7.37 -23.58
CA LYS A 68 -14.09 -7.76 -24.97
C LYS A 68 -14.13 -9.28 -25.14
N THR A 69 -13.20 -9.98 -24.50
CA THR A 69 -13.12 -11.45 -24.54
C THR A 69 -14.35 -12.10 -23.93
N ARG A 70 -14.84 -11.58 -22.78
CA ARG A 70 -16.08 -12.01 -22.13
C ARG A 70 -17.26 -11.88 -23.08
N ARG A 71 -17.44 -10.71 -23.69
CA ARG A 71 -18.52 -10.43 -24.65
C ARG A 71 -18.46 -11.34 -25.88
N GLN A 72 -17.28 -11.52 -26.47
CA GLN A 72 -17.11 -12.41 -27.63
C GLN A 72 -17.43 -13.87 -27.28
N LYS A 73 -16.96 -14.35 -26.11
CA LYS A 73 -17.23 -15.70 -25.64
C LYS A 73 -18.72 -15.92 -25.39
N ARG A 74 -19.40 -14.94 -24.78
CA ARG A 74 -20.85 -14.92 -24.56
C ARG A 74 -21.62 -15.05 -25.88
N ASN A 75 -21.33 -14.18 -26.84
CA ASN A 75 -21.99 -14.20 -28.16
C ASN A 75 -21.75 -15.51 -28.90
N ARG A 76 -20.52 -16.05 -28.86
CA ARG A 76 -20.21 -17.34 -29.48
C ARG A 76 -20.97 -18.49 -28.81
N TRP A 77 -21.11 -18.48 -27.49
CA TRP A 77 -21.85 -19.50 -26.77
C TRP A 77 -23.34 -19.45 -27.09
N PHE A 78 -23.91 -18.26 -27.20
CA PHE A 78 -25.30 -18.06 -27.59
C PHE A 78 -25.54 -18.50 -29.05
N HIS A 79 -24.70 -18.05 -30.00
CA HIS A 79 -24.83 -18.46 -31.40
C HIS A 79 -24.71 -19.98 -31.60
N ASN A 80 -23.79 -20.64 -30.88
CA ASN A 80 -23.68 -22.10 -30.89
C ASN A 80 -24.92 -22.77 -30.29
N TYR A 81 -25.54 -22.16 -29.28
CA TYR A 81 -26.78 -22.64 -28.68
C TYR A 81 -27.93 -22.55 -29.69
N GLU A 82 -28.16 -21.40 -30.34
CA GLU A 82 -29.20 -21.22 -31.35
C GLU A 82 -29.04 -22.22 -32.51
N THR A 83 -27.83 -22.29 -33.07
CA THR A 83 -27.52 -23.21 -34.17
C THR A 83 -27.78 -24.68 -33.80
N SER A 84 -27.55 -25.05 -32.54
CA SER A 84 -27.75 -26.43 -32.09
C SER A 84 -29.23 -26.74 -31.81
N CYS A 85 -30.01 -25.76 -31.37
CA CYS A 85 -31.46 -25.87 -31.24
C CYS A 85 -32.14 -26.07 -32.61
N ASP A 86 -31.69 -25.35 -33.63
CA ASP A 86 -32.29 -25.42 -34.97
C ASP A 86 -31.90 -26.70 -35.72
N LYS A 87 -30.69 -27.19 -35.51
CA LYS A 87 -30.11 -28.29 -36.31
C LYS A 87 -30.45 -29.69 -35.79
N TYR A 88 -30.66 -29.85 -34.48
CA TYR A 88 -30.76 -31.17 -33.86
C TYR A 88 -32.07 -31.34 -33.08
N PRO A 89 -32.75 -32.49 -33.17
CA PRO A 89 -33.94 -32.77 -32.36
C PRO A 89 -33.59 -32.95 -30.87
N LEU A 90 -34.57 -32.82 -29.97
CA LEU A 90 -34.37 -32.93 -28.51
C LEU A 90 -33.72 -34.25 -28.05
N SER A 91 -33.95 -35.33 -28.80
CA SER A 91 -33.39 -36.65 -28.51
C SER A 91 -31.91 -36.80 -28.88
N ASP A 92 -31.32 -35.84 -29.60
CA ASP A 92 -29.91 -35.85 -29.98
C ASP A 92 -29.05 -35.25 -28.87
N LYS A 93 -27.96 -35.94 -28.50
CA LYS A 93 -26.96 -35.49 -27.52
C LYS A 93 -26.35 -34.12 -27.84
N LYS A 94 -26.41 -33.68 -29.11
CA LYS A 94 -25.92 -32.37 -29.55
C LYS A 94 -26.94 -31.25 -29.31
N ASN A 95 -28.21 -31.57 -29.04
CA ASN A 95 -29.20 -30.57 -28.68
C ASN A 95 -28.92 -30.03 -27.26
N PRO A 96 -28.94 -28.70 -27.04
CA PRO A 96 -28.69 -28.09 -25.73
C PRO A 96 -29.61 -28.57 -24.61
N TYR A 97 -30.83 -29.01 -24.95
CA TYR A 97 -31.85 -29.50 -24.02
C TYR A 97 -31.84 -31.02 -23.84
N PHE A 98 -30.90 -31.73 -24.46
CA PHE A 98 -30.82 -33.19 -24.38
C PHE A 98 -30.84 -33.71 -22.94
N THR A 99 -30.11 -33.07 -22.03
CA THR A 99 -30.08 -33.49 -20.62
C THR A 99 -31.46 -33.38 -19.98
N ILE A 100 -32.18 -32.27 -20.21
CA ILE A 100 -33.54 -32.06 -19.69
C ILE A 100 -34.50 -33.11 -20.26
N TRP A 101 -34.41 -33.36 -21.57
CA TRP A 101 -35.21 -34.37 -22.25
C TRP A 101 -34.91 -35.79 -21.75
N ASN A 102 -33.62 -36.12 -21.55
CA ASN A 102 -33.18 -37.41 -21.06
C ASN A 102 -33.64 -37.62 -19.61
N ASP A 103 -33.49 -36.62 -18.76
CA ASP A 103 -33.86 -36.68 -17.34
C ASP A 103 -35.38 -36.83 -17.18
N HIS A 104 -36.19 -36.14 -17.99
CA HIS A 104 -37.64 -36.33 -18.01
C HIS A 104 -38.05 -37.78 -18.35
N ASN A 105 -37.33 -38.43 -19.28
CA ASN A 105 -37.67 -39.77 -19.73
C ASN A 105 -37.08 -40.89 -18.84
N GLN A 106 -36.02 -40.61 -18.08
CA GLN A 106 -35.32 -41.61 -17.28
C GLN A 106 -35.57 -41.50 -15.78
N LEU A 107 -35.82 -40.29 -15.26
CA LEU A 107 -36.01 -40.07 -13.84
C LEU A 107 -37.48 -40.20 -13.46
N MET A 108 -37.72 -40.58 -12.20
CA MET A 108 -39.06 -40.48 -11.62
C MET A 108 -39.47 -39.00 -11.49
N GLY A 109 -40.73 -38.68 -11.74
CA GLY A 109 -41.22 -37.29 -11.78
C GLY A 109 -40.90 -36.44 -10.54
N ILE A 110 -40.77 -37.05 -9.35
CA ILE A 110 -40.36 -36.34 -8.13
C ILE A 110 -38.91 -35.83 -8.18
N PHE A 111 -38.00 -36.56 -8.83
CA PHE A 111 -36.62 -36.15 -9.01
C PHE A 111 -36.50 -35.08 -10.11
N PHE A 112 -37.29 -35.22 -11.18
CA PHE A 112 -37.37 -34.19 -12.21
C PHE A 112 -37.89 -32.86 -11.65
N LEU A 113 -38.98 -32.91 -10.87
CA LEU A 113 -39.52 -31.75 -10.16
C LEU A 113 -38.48 -31.10 -9.25
N LYS A 114 -37.67 -31.89 -8.54
CA LYS A 114 -36.60 -31.38 -7.67
C LYS A 114 -35.45 -30.72 -8.43
N LEU A 115 -35.17 -31.14 -9.66
CA LEU A 115 -34.06 -30.62 -10.46
C LEU A 115 -34.44 -29.37 -11.27
N TYR A 116 -35.70 -29.28 -11.72
CA TYR A 116 -36.15 -28.26 -12.66
C TYR A 116 -37.30 -27.39 -12.14
N ASP A 117 -37.76 -27.62 -10.91
CA ASP A 117 -38.90 -26.93 -10.27
C ASP A 117 -40.21 -27.02 -11.07
N THR A 118 -40.33 -28.01 -11.96
CA THR A 118 -41.53 -28.32 -12.74
C THR A 118 -41.59 -29.81 -13.06
N SER A 119 -42.79 -30.35 -13.22
CA SER A 119 -43.02 -31.73 -13.68
C SER A 119 -43.14 -31.86 -15.20
N ASP A 120 -43.19 -30.73 -15.92
CA ASP A 120 -43.45 -30.66 -17.36
C ASP A 120 -42.19 -30.32 -18.15
N LEU A 121 -41.92 -31.09 -19.22
CA LEU A 121 -40.74 -30.93 -20.06
C LEU A 121 -40.70 -29.57 -20.78
N ASP A 122 -41.83 -29.16 -21.36
CA ASP A 122 -41.90 -27.92 -22.15
C ASP A 122 -41.67 -26.70 -21.26
N THR A 123 -42.23 -26.71 -20.05
CA THR A 123 -42.02 -25.68 -19.03
C THR A 123 -40.56 -25.64 -18.57
N ALA A 124 -39.91 -26.79 -18.39
CA ALA A 124 -38.49 -26.84 -18.01
C ALA A 124 -37.58 -26.25 -19.10
N ILE A 125 -37.86 -26.56 -20.38
CA ILE A 125 -37.15 -26.00 -21.53
C ILE A 125 -37.38 -24.50 -21.63
N GLU A 126 -38.63 -24.03 -21.49
CA GLU A 126 -38.96 -22.61 -21.55
C GLU A 126 -38.32 -21.81 -20.41
N ASN A 127 -38.26 -22.36 -19.20
CA ASN A 127 -37.53 -21.75 -18.09
C ASN A 127 -36.02 -21.63 -18.38
N CYS A 128 -35.42 -22.64 -19.02
CA CYS A 128 -34.02 -22.59 -19.43
C CYS A 128 -33.79 -21.54 -20.54
N ARG A 129 -34.71 -21.44 -21.51
CA ARG A 129 -34.69 -20.41 -22.56
C ARG A 129 -34.76 -19.00 -21.97
N LYS A 130 -35.68 -18.76 -21.04
CA LYS A 130 -35.79 -17.46 -20.34
C LYS A 130 -34.49 -17.09 -19.62
N LYS A 131 -33.88 -18.03 -18.87
CA LYS A 131 -32.57 -17.81 -18.24
C LYS A 131 -31.47 -17.50 -19.27
N MET A 132 -31.52 -18.12 -20.45
CA MET A 132 -30.57 -17.84 -21.54
C MET A 132 -30.75 -16.42 -22.08
N ASP A 133 -31.99 -16.02 -22.31
CA ASP A 133 -32.35 -14.68 -22.82
C ASP A 133 -31.99 -13.59 -21.81
N GLU A 134 -32.24 -13.81 -20.51
CA GLU A 134 -31.80 -12.91 -19.44
C GLU A 134 -30.26 -12.79 -19.40
N TRP A 135 -29.56 -13.90 -19.57
CA TRP A 135 -28.10 -13.95 -19.53
C TRP A 135 -27.42 -13.25 -20.72
N ILE A 136 -27.94 -13.40 -21.95
CA ILE A 136 -27.36 -12.77 -23.14
C ILE A 136 -27.63 -11.26 -23.19
N ASN A 137 -28.82 -10.84 -22.73
CA ASN A 137 -29.27 -9.45 -22.76
C ASN A 137 -28.70 -8.60 -21.62
N ASN A 138 -28.17 -9.21 -20.56
CA ASN A 138 -27.50 -8.50 -19.48
C ASN A 138 -25.99 -8.40 -19.73
N ASP A 139 -25.50 -7.19 -20.00
CA ASP A 139 -24.07 -6.91 -20.22
C ASP A 139 -23.16 -7.21 -19.02
N LYS A 140 -23.72 -7.27 -17.82
CA LYS A 140 -23.01 -7.61 -16.58
C LYS A 140 -23.07 -9.10 -16.23
N SER A 141 -23.76 -9.92 -17.01
CA SER A 141 -23.83 -11.36 -16.74
C SER A 141 -22.45 -12.02 -16.82
N LEU A 142 -22.15 -12.81 -15.80
CA LEU A 142 -20.90 -13.57 -15.68
C LEU A 142 -20.94 -14.79 -16.61
N LEU A 143 -19.80 -15.24 -17.11
CA LEU A 143 -19.74 -16.48 -17.88
C LEU A 143 -20.04 -17.72 -17.03
N ILE A 144 -19.80 -17.65 -15.72
CA ILE A 144 -20.22 -18.71 -14.78
C ILE A 144 -21.73 -18.81 -14.60
N ASP A 145 -22.49 -17.75 -14.91
CA ASP A 145 -23.95 -17.75 -14.85
C ASP A 145 -24.58 -18.35 -16.12
N TYR A 146 -23.77 -18.90 -17.04
CA TYR A 146 -24.26 -19.49 -18.27
C TYR A 146 -25.19 -20.69 -17.98
N PRO A 147 -26.46 -20.69 -18.43
CA PRO A 147 -27.43 -21.72 -18.03
C PRO A 147 -27.03 -23.16 -18.39
N LEU A 148 -26.20 -23.33 -19.41
CA LEU A 148 -25.73 -24.64 -19.89
C LEU A 148 -24.25 -24.88 -19.55
N LEU A 149 -23.75 -24.25 -18.48
CA LEU A 149 -22.39 -24.46 -17.99
C LEU A 149 -22.06 -25.93 -17.67
N PRO A 150 -22.98 -26.76 -17.12
CA PRO A 150 -22.68 -28.18 -16.85
C PRO A 150 -22.27 -28.98 -18.10
N GLY A 151 -22.73 -28.58 -19.29
CA GLY A 151 -22.36 -29.20 -20.57
C GLY A 151 -20.99 -28.75 -21.11
N ARG A 152 -20.27 -27.87 -20.41
CA ARG A 152 -18.96 -27.35 -20.81
C ARG A 152 -17.81 -28.19 -20.25
N THR A 153 -16.69 -28.19 -20.97
CA THR A 153 -15.50 -28.91 -20.53
C THR A 153 -14.87 -28.24 -19.30
N LYS A 154 -14.12 -29.01 -18.50
CA LYS A 154 -13.40 -28.49 -17.33
C LYS A 154 -12.58 -27.23 -17.64
N ASN A 155 -11.87 -27.23 -18.77
CA ASN A 155 -11.07 -26.07 -19.19
C ASN A 155 -11.94 -24.86 -19.55
N GLN A 156 -13.09 -25.07 -20.22
CA GLN A 156 -13.99 -23.97 -20.56
C GLN A 156 -14.55 -23.27 -19.32
N VAL A 157 -14.93 -24.04 -18.30
CA VAL A 157 -15.40 -23.52 -17.00
C VAL A 157 -14.29 -22.76 -16.30
N LYS A 158 -13.09 -23.35 -16.17
CA LYS A 158 -11.93 -22.68 -15.57
C LYS A 158 -11.59 -21.36 -16.24
N THR A 159 -11.48 -21.34 -17.57
CA THR A 159 -11.15 -20.12 -18.31
C THR A 159 -12.27 -19.09 -18.23
N SER A 160 -13.55 -19.50 -18.17
CA SER A 160 -14.66 -18.57 -17.93
C SER A 160 -14.55 -17.91 -16.57
N PHE A 161 -14.36 -18.71 -15.51
CA PHE A 161 -14.18 -18.20 -14.16
C PHE A 161 -12.96 -17.27 -14.07
N LYS A 162 -11.82 -17.61 -14.69
CA LYS A 162 -10.64 -16.73 -14.74
C LYS A 162 -10.95 -15.37 -15.39
N ILE A 163 -11.74 -15.34 -16.47
CA ILE A 163 -12.14 -14.09 -17.15
C ILE A 163 -13.05 -13.25 -16.26
N ASP A 164 -14.06 -13.86 -15.64
CA ASP A 164 -14.97 -13.14 -14.75
C ASP A 164 -14.22 -12.60 -13.51
N LEU A 165 -13.34 -13.43 -12.93
CA LEU A 165 -12.52 -13.09 -11.79
C LEU A 165 -11.57 -11.94 -12.08
N ILE A 166 -10.80 -11.98 -13.18
CA ILE A 166 -9.84 -10.92 -13.48
C ILE A 166 -10.51 -9.57 -13.75
N ILE A 167 -11.70 -9.57 -14.37
CA ILE A 167 -12.48 -8.34 -14.56
C ILE A 167 -12.85 -7.75 -13.20
N ASN A 168 -13.42 -8.56 -12.31
CA ASN A 168 -13.83 -8.09 -10.98
C ASN A 168 -12.63 -7.64 -10.13
N LEU A 169 -11.49 -8.36 -10.18
CA LEU A 169 -10.25 -7.94 -9.53
C LEU A 169 -9.77 -6.58 -10.04
N ILE A 170 -9.81 -6.33 -11.36
CA ILE A 170 -9.40 -5.04 -11.92
C ILE A 170 -10.40 -3.94 -11.55
N GLU A 171 -11.70 -4.21 -11.50
CA GLU A 171 -12.70 -3.27 -11.00
C GLU A 171 -12.38 -2.84 -9.56
N ILE A 172 -12.09 -3.80 -8.67
CA ILE A 172 -11.65 -3.52 -7.29
C ILE A 172 -10.36 -2.67 -7.29
N LEU A 173 -9.39 -3.00 -8.14
CA LEU A 173 -8.14 -2.23 -8.26
C LEU A 173 -8.37 -0.79 -8.71
N LEU A 174 -9.27 -0.57 -9.67
CA LEU A 174 -9.62 0.74 -10.19
C LEU A 174 -10.37 1.58 -9.15
N GLU A 175 -11.29 0.97 -8.41
CA GLU A 175 -12.12 1.65 -7.40
C GLU A 175 -11.34 1.95 -6.11
N SER A 176 -10.57 0.98 -5.61
CA SER A 176 -9.94 1.06 -4.29
C SER A 176 -8.50 1.59 -4.32
N TYR A 177 -7.79 1.45 -5.45
CA TYR A 177 -6.34 1.73 -5.53
C TYR A 177 -5.97 2.64 -6.73
N ASP A 178 -6.94 3.34 -7.32
CA ASP A 178 -6.78 4.20 -8.52
C ASP A 178 -6.15 3.45 -9.72
N GLY A 179 -6.34 2.13 -9.77
CA GLY A 179 -5.77 1.28 -10.81
C GLY A 179 -4.27 1.11 -10.73
N ASN A 180 -3.65 1.31 -9.56
CA ASN A 180 -2.24 1.00 -9.37
C ASN A 180 -2.03 0.07 -8.18
N ILE A 181 -1.48 -1.12 -8.45
CA ILE A 181 -1.25 -2.15 -7.41
C ILE A 181 -0.26 -1.65 -6.35
N GLU A 182 0.71 -0.82 -6.73
CA GLU A 182 1.68 -0.25 -5.81
C GLU A 182 1.02 0.71 -4.80
N ASN A 183 -0.15 1.28 -5.12
CA ASN A 183 -0.91 2.11 -4.19
C ASN A 183 -1.50 1.32 -3.03
N TYR A 184 -1.48 -0.01 -3.03
CA TYR A 184 -1.91 -0.80 -1.88
C TYR A 184 -1.08 -0.47 -0.63
N PHE A 185 0.22 -0.23 -0.80
CA PHE A 185 1.12 0.14 0.27
C PHE A 185 1.61 1.57 0.15
N SER A 186 1.58 2.29 1.26
CA SER A 186 2.33 3.53 1.44
C SER A 186 3.74 3.18 1.90
N LYS A 187 4.75 3.44 1.06
CA LYS A 187 6.15 3.05 1.31
C LYS A 187 7.00 4.26 1.66
N LYS A 188 7.72 4.20 2.79
CA LYS A 188 8.63 5.27 3.23
C LYS A 188 10.06 4.73 3.41
N PRO A 189 11.08 5.33 2.78
CA PRO A 189 12.48 4.97 3.01
C PRO A 189 12.86 5.12 4.48
N VAL A 190 13.56 4.12 5.03
CA VAL A 190 13.99 4.06 6.44
C VAL A 190 14.81 5.29 6.82
N LEU A 191 15.62 5.81 5.89
CA LEU A 191 16.40 7.03 6.05
C LEU A 191 15.56 8.23 6.53
N LEU A 192 14.29 8.30 6.12
CA LEU A 192 13.38 9.39 6.45
C LEU A 192 12.71 9.23 7.82
N LEU A 193 12.95 8.12 8.53
CA LEU A 193 12.31 7.80 9.81
C LEU A 193 13.18 8.15 11.02
N ASP A 194 14.50 8.28 10.82
CA ASP A 194 15.49 8.43 11.91
C ASP A 194 15.87 9.88 12.22
N LYS A 195 15.21 10.84 11.57
CA LYS A 195 15.47 12.27 11.69
C LYS A 195 14.16 13.07 11.68
N PRO A 196 14.09 14.19 12.42
CA PRO A 196 12.88 15.01 12.53
C PRO A 196 12.77 15.95 11.32
N LEU A 197 12.59 15.39 10.12
CA LEU A 197 12.57 16.13 8.86
C LEU A 197 11.26 16.91 8.64
N PHE A 198 10.17 16.42 9.21
CA PHE A 198 8.83 16.96 9.02
C PHE A 198 8.18 17.30 10.37
N ALA A 199 7.39 18.37 10.37
CA ALA A 199 6.56 18.78 11.50
C ALA A 199 5.08 18.46 11.23
N PRO A 200 4.28 18.19 12.28
CA PRO A 200 2.83 17.97 12.13
C PRO A 200 2.07 19.24 11.73
N ALA A 201 2.70 20.42 11.82
CA ALA A 201 2.14 21.68 11.38
C ALA A 201 3.25 22.63 10.93
N LYS A 202 2.91 23.55 10.02
CA LYS A 202 3.83 24.57 9.52
C LYS A 202 4.19 25.58 10.62
N PHE A 203 5.48 25.85 10.80
CA PHE A 203 5.96 26.95 11.65
C PHE A 203 7.31 27.49 11.15
N SER A 204 7.72 28.62 11.72
CA SER A 204 8.97 29.27 11.38
C SER A 204 10.04 29.03 12.44
N VAL A 205 11.28 28.87 11.97
CA VAL A 205 12.46 28.71 12.82
C VAL A 205 13.40 29.91 12.67
N PRO A 206 14.07 30.31 13.76
CA PRO A 206 15.14 31.30 13.66
C PRO A 206 16.29 30.72 12.82
N PHE A 207 16.96 31.57 12.07
CA PHE A 207 18.10 31.19 11.24
C PHE A 207 19.22 32.22 11.35
N LYS A 208 20.40 31.82 10.87
CA LYS A 208 21.58 32.65 10.71
C LYS A 208 21.94 32.68 9.23
N GLU A 209 22.42 33.81 8.75
CA GLU A 209 22.95 33.94 7.40
C GLU A 209 24.38 33.39 7.34
N SER A 210 24.67 32.66 6.26
CA SER A 210 25.99 32.18 5.87
C SER A 210 26.37 32.80 4.52
N LEU A 211 27.47 32.36 3.91
CA LEU A 211 27.97 32.90 2.64
C LEU A 211 26.92 32.79 1.50
N ASP A 212 26.26 31.64 1.41
CA ASP A 212 25.38 31.25 0.30
C ASP A 212 24.05 30.62 0.75
N SER A 213 23.80 30.60 2.06
CA SER A 213 22.73 29.82 2.66
C SER A 213 22.23 30.40 3.98
N TYR A 214 20.98 30.08 4.32
CA TYR A 214 20.39 30.30 5.63
C TYR A 214 20.46 29.02 6.46
N VAL A 215 20.98 29.09 7.68
CA VAL A 215 21.16 27.94 8.58
C VAL A 215 20.27 28.04 9.80
N ALA A 216 19.45 27.02 10.07
CA ALA A 216 18.56 26.96 11.23
C ALA A 216 18.78 25.69 12.06
N ASP A 217 18.97 25.86 13.36
CA ASP A 217 19.01 24.77 14.34
C ASP A 217 17.59 24.26 14.57
N LEU A 218 17.34 22.99 14.23
CA LEU A 218 16.03 22.37 14.36
C LEU A 218 15.86 21.67 15.71
N VAL A 219 16.82 20.82 16.09
CA VAL A 219 16.77 20.01 17.32
C VAL A 219 18.18 19.85 17.90
N ASN A 220 18.32 20.03 19.21
CA ASN A 220 19.53 19.70 19.96
C ASN A 220 19.34 18.35 20.66
N PHE A 221 20.26 17.41 20.43
CA PHE A 221 20.28 16.11 21.08
C PHE A 221 21.28 16.13 22.22
N ASP A 222 20.82 16.50 23.41
CA ASP A 222 21.71 16.69 24.57
C ASP A 222 22.44 15.41 25.01
N LYS A 223 21.83 14.23 24.83
CA LYS A 223 22.46 12.94 25.16
C LYS A 223 23.66 12.61 24.26
N ASP A 224 23.64 13.05 23.00
CA ASP A 224 24.64 12.69 22.00
C ASP A 224 25.61 13.85 21.72
N ASP A 225 25.40 15.00 22.37
CA ASP A 225 26.09 16.25 22.11
C ASP A 225 26.07 16.67 20.61
N THR A 226 24.94 16.43 19.94
CA THR A 226 24.76 16.77 18.52
C THR A 226 23.60 17.73 18.30
N THR A 227 23.63 18.43 17.18
CA THR A 227 22.54 19.30 16.73
C THR A 227 22.20 19.02 15.28
N PHE A 228 20.89 18.94 15.01
CA PHE A 228 20.33 18.77 13.68
C PHE A 228 19.93 20.13 13.10
N GLN A 229 20.47 20.43 11.92
CA GLN A 229 20.32 21.71 11.24
C GLN A 229 19.67 21.54 9.87
N MET A 230 19.01 22.61 9.44
CA MET A 230 18.50 22.81 8.09
C MET A 230 19.28 23.95 7.44
N LEU A 231 19.79 23.72 6.24
CA LEU A 231 20.41 24.74 5.41
C LEU A 231 19.55 24.97 4.17
N VAL A 232 19.27 26.23 3.87
CA VAL A 232 18.48 26.63 2.70
C VAL A 232 19.33 27.56 1.85
N ASN A 233 19.71 27.13 0.66
CA ASN A 233 20.52 27.92 -0.26
C ASN A 233 19.75 29.16 -0.74
N TYR A 234 20.46 30.26 -0.96
CA TYR A 234 19.89 31.50 -1.47
C TYR A 234 19.28 31.29 -2.86
N ASP A 235 18.13 31.92 -3.08
CA ASP A 235 17.56 32.07 -4.41
C ASP A 235 17.82 33.49 -4.91
N PRO A 236 18.64 33.66 -5.96
CA PRO A 236 18.93 34.98 -6.49
C PRO A 236 17.69 35.70 -7.05
N ASN A 237 16.58 34.99 -7.28
CA ASN A 237 15.35 35.54 -7.85
C ASN A 237 14.28 35.86 -6.79
N GLU A 238 14.48 35.46 -5.52
CA GLU A 238 13.54 35.77 -4.44
C GLU A 238 14.14 36.79 -3.48
N SER A 239 13.29 37.61 -2.86
CA SER A 239 13.73 38.50 -1.78
C SER A 239 14.25 37.69 -0.59
N PRO A 240 15.20 38.24 0.21
CA PRO A 240 15.71 37.59 1.40
C PRO A 240 14.58 37.09 2.30
N VAL A 241 14.71 35.85 2.75
CA VAL A 241 13.64 35.18 3.49
C VAL A 241 13.60 35.74 4.91
N GLU A 242 12.51 36.40 5.31
CA GLU A 242 12.37 36.90 6.68
C GLU A 242 12.25 35.78 7.73
N LYS A 243 11.73 34.62 7.32
CA LYS A 243 11.49 33.46 8.19
C LYS A 243 11.64 32.15 7.43
N LEU A 244 12.61 31.32 7.83
CA LEU A 244 12.67 29.94 7.35
C LEU A 244 11.50 29.14 7.90
N ARG A 245 10.88 28.33 7.04
CA ARG A 245 9.77 27.46 7.41
C ARG A 245 10.21 26.02 7.31
N VAL A 246 9.83 25.24 8.31
CA VAL A 246 10.09 23.79 8.34
C VAL A 246 9.15 23.08 7.36
N PHE A 247 9.53 21.87 6.96
CA PHE A 247 8.67 21.03 6.15
C PHE A 247 7.46 20.54 6.94
N ASP A 248 6.29 20.64 6.32
CA ASP A 248 4.98 20.34 6.90
C ASP A 248 4.39 19.04 6.30
N PRO A 249 3.17 18.62 6.69
CA PRO A 249 2.59 17.37 6.18
C PRO A 249 2.38 17.37 4.65
N ARG A 250 2.17 18.53 4.02
CA ARG A 250 2.06 18.62 2.55
C ARG A 250 3.39 18.34 1.87
N ASP A 251 4.48 18.78 2.48
CA ASP A 251 5.83 18.48 1.98
C ASP A 251 6.10 16.97 2.04
N ASN A 252 5.73 16.31 3.15
CA ASN A 252 5.80 14.86 3.27
C ASN A 252 4.93 14.16 2.21
N GLN A 253 3.68 14.61 2.01
CA GLN A 253 2.79 14.05 0.97
C GLN A 253 3.36 14.20 -0.45
N ILE A 254 3.95 15.35 -0.79
CA ILE A 254 4.60 15.56 -2.10
C ILE A 254 5.75 14.57 -2.27
N LEU A 255 6.62 14.44 -1.27
CA LEU A 255 7.75 13.50 -1.32
C LEU A 255 7.28 12.04 -1.46
N MET A 256 6.29 11.64 -0.66
CA MET A 256 5.70 10.31 -0.71
C MET A 256 5.03 10.04 -2.07
N THR A 257 4.36 11.05 -2.65
CA THR A 257 3.78 10.94 -3.99
C THR A 257 4.85 10.66 -5.03
N LEU A 258 5.98 11.36 -4.99
CA LEU A 258 7.10 11.08 -5.89
C LEU A 258 7.61 9.65 -5.71
N ILE A 259 7.82 9.21 -4.46
CA ILE A 259 8.31 7.85 -4.16
C ILE A 259 7.34 6.77 -4.67
N ASN A 260 6.03 6.97 -4.54
CA ASN A 260 5.02 6.02 -5.02
C ASN A 260 4.92 5.94 -6.56
N HIS A 261 5.49 6.91 -7.29
CA HIS A 261 5.53 6.93 -8.75
C HIS A 261 6.89 6.48 -9.32
N ILE A 262 7.71 5.83 -8.52
CA ILE A 262 8.97 5.24 -8.99
C ILE A 262 8.67 4.10 -9.97
N ASN A 263 9.22 4.22 -11.17
CA ASN A 263 9.11 3.23 -12.24
C ASN A 263 10.49 2.64 -12.58
N LEU A 264 10.58 1.81 -13.61
CA LEU A 264 11.86 1.21 -14.03
C LEU A 264 12.89 2.26 -14.48
N ASP A 265 12.46 3.31 -15.17
CA ASP A 265 13.34 4.38 -15.67
C ASP A 265 14.07 5.12 -14.54
N PHE A 266 13.48 5.16 -13.33
CA PHE A 266 14.08 5.76 -12.16
C PHE A 266 15.44 5.12 -11.79
N TYR A 267 15.58 3.81 -11.96
CA TYR A 267 16.79 3.07 -11.59
C TYR A 267 17.99 3.34 -12.51
N GLU A 268 17.74 3.94 -13.68
CA GLU A 268 18.80 4.37 -14.60
C GLU A 268 19.03 5.89 -14.50
N SER A 269 17.94 6.66 -14.44
CA SER A 269 17.98 8.12 -14.54
C SER A 269 18.07 8.87 -13.20
N LYS A 270 17.76 8.20 -12.07
CA LYS A 270 17.52 8.82 -10.74
C LYS A 270 16.42 9.89 -10.75
N GLN A 271 15.58 9.89 -11.78
CA GLN A 271 14.65 10.97 -12.05
C GLN A 271 13.21 10.49 -12.11
N ILE A 272 12.31 11.34 -11.63
CA ILE A 272 10.87 11.18 -11.77
C ILE A 272 10.31 12.39 -12.50
N ILE A 273 9.43 12.15 -13.48
CA ILE A 273 8.73 13.19 -14.22
C ILE A 273 7.23 13.00 -14.01
N LEU A 274 6.58 13.97 -13.37
CA LEU A 274 5.13 13.92 -13.09
C LEU A 274 4.43 15.22 -13.48
N GLU A 275 3.18 15.10 -13.93
CA GLU A 275 2.32 16.26 -14.13
C GLU A 275 2.07 16.97 -12.80
N VAL A 276 2.23 18.29 -12.74
CA VAL A 276 1.95 19.11 -11.54
C VAL A 276 0.52 18.86 -11.04
N GLY A 277 -0.42 18.68 -11.98
CA GLY A 277 -1.81 18.35 -11.71
C GLY A 277 -1.99 17.06 -10.90
N SER A 278 -1.22 16.02 -11.20
CA SER A 278 -1.28 14.74 -10.49
C SER A 278 -0.78 14.88 -9.04
N ILE A 279 0.32 15.62 -8.83
CA ILE A 279 0.85 15.87 -7.48
C ILE A 279 -0.15 16.70 -6.66
N ALA A 280 -0.73 17.74 -7.25
CA ALA A 280 -1.69 18.61 -6.57
C ALA A 280 -2.99 17.88 -6.19
N LYS A 281 -3.47 16.94 -7.01
CA LYS A 281 -4.66 16.13 -6.74
C LYS A 281 -4.56 15.27 -5.49
N VAL A 282 -3.35 14.81 -5.14
CA VAL A 282 -3.10 14.05 -3.91
C VAL A 282 -3.29 14.92 -2.66
N ILE A 283 -2.95 16.22 -2.75
CA ILE A 283 -3.14 17.17 -1.65
C ILE A 283 -4.60 17.62 -1.56
N ASN A 284 -5.24 17.87 -2.71
CA ASN A 284 -6.64 18.28 -2.79
C ASN A 284 -7.24 17.78 -4.11
N SER A 285 -8.36 17.06 -4.03
CA SER A 285 -9.07 16.49 -5.19
C SER A 285 -9.47 17.52 -6.24
N HIS A 286 -9.69 18.78 -5.84
CA HIS A 286 -10.06 19.89 -6.71
C HIS A 286 -9.02 21.02 -6.62
N PRO A 287 -7.83 20.82 -7.20
CA PRO A 287 -6.74 21.78 -7.07
C PRO A 287 -7.01 23.07 -7.85
N ASN A 288 -6.70 24.21 -7.24
CA ASN A 288 -6.78 25.53 -7.87
C ASN A 288 -5.38 26.00 -8.32
N LYS A 289 -5.34 27.10 -9.09
CA LYS A 289 -4.08 27.65 -9.62
C LYS A 289 -3.03 27.92 -8.53
N ARG A 290 -3.46 28.42 -7.36
CA ARG A 290 -2.56 28.70 -6.23
C ARG A 290 -1.90 27.43 -5.69
N LEU A 291 -2.62 26.30 -5.68
CA LEU A 291 -2.06 25.03 -5.25
C LEU A 291 -1.02 24.51 -6.24
N TYR A 292 -1.22 24.66 -7.55
CA TYR A 292 -0.20 24.30 -8.53
C TYR A 292 1.10 25.09 -8.33
N ASP A 293 0.98 26.41 -8.10
CA ASP A 293 2.15 27.26 -7.82
C ASP A 293 2.80 26.92 -6.46
N ASP A 294 2.01 26.59 -5.43
CA ASP A 294 2.51 26.13 -4.12
C ASP A 294 3.30 24.82 -4.25
N VAL A 295 2.81 23.84 -5.02
CA VAL A 295 3.50 22.57 -5.28
C VAL A 295 4.85 22.81 -5.95
N LYS A 296 4.89 23.63 -7.01
CA LYS A 296 6.15 23.99 -7.69
C LYS A 296 7.13 24.63 -6.71
N LYS A 297 6.67 25.62 -5.92
CA LYS A 297 7.50 26.31 -4.94
C LYS A 297 8.05 25.38 -3.87
N ARG A 298 7.23 24.45 -3.36
CA ARG A 298 7.64 23.45 -2.36
C ARG A 298 8.72 22.52 -2.88
N LEU A 299 8.58 22.00 -4.10
CA LEU A 299 9.60 21.14 -4.72
C LEU A 299 10.93 21.88 -4.92
N HIS A 300 10.90 23.11 -5.44
CA HIS A 300 12.12 23.94 -5.56
C HIS A 300 12.72 24.27 -4.19
N THR A 301 11.90 24.44 -3.15
CA THR A 301 12.40 24.63 -1.78
C THR A 301 13.06 23.38 -1.25
N MET A 302 12.48 22.19 -1.46
CA MET A 302 13.08 20.91 -1.08
C MET A 302 14.43 20.68 -1.78
N ALA A 303 14.57 21.07 -3.04
CA ALA A 303 15.83 20.94 -3.78
C ALA A 303 16.92 21.89 -3.28
N ARG A 304 16.54 23.09 -2.82
CA ARG A 304 17.46 24.08 -2.24
C ARG A 304 17.79 23.80 -0.77
N THR A 305 17.13 22.81 -0.14
CA THR A 305 17.28 22.53 1.28
C THR A 305 18.11 21.28 1.50
N SER A 306 19.12 21.39 2.35
CA SER A 306 19.88 20.28 2.89
C SER A 306 19.74 20.23 4.41
N PHE A 307 20.03 19.06 4.98
CA PHE A 307 20.06 18.80 6.40
C PHE A 307 21.44 18.36 6.80
N GLN A 308 21.90 18.78 7.97
CA GLN A 308 23.18 18.33 8.50
C GLN A 308 23.10 18.03 9.99
N MET A 309 23.99 17.15 10.43
CA MET A 309 24.23 16.85 11.83
C MET A 309 25.66 17.23 12.16
N TYR A 310 25.89 17.93 13.27
CA TYR A 310 27.22 18.28 13.76
C TYR A 310 27.30 18.04 15.27
N LYS A 311 28.52 17.88 15.78
CA LYS A 311 28.75 17.87 17.23
C LYS A 311 28.81 19.29 17.76
N LYS A 312 28.28 19.56 18.94
CA LYS A 312 28.22 20.92 19.49
C LYS A 312 29.62 21.54 19.70
N ASP A 313 30.63 20.70 19.95
CA ASP A 313 32.03 21.08 20.14
C ASP A 313 32.79 21.36 18.82
N ASN A 314 32.30 20.87 17.68
CA ASN A 314 32.89 21.10 16.37
C ASN A 314 31.83 21.45 15.31
N PRO A 315 31.29 22.68 15.33
CA PRO A 315 30.20 23.09 14.45
C PRO A 315 30.59 23.29 12.97
N ASN A 316 31.88 23.26 12.65
CA ASN A 316 32.39 23.48 11.30
C ASN A 316 32.59 22.19 10.51
N GLU A 317 32.46 21.03 11.16
CA GLU A 317 32.66 19.72 10.54
C GLU A 317 31.38 18.88 10.69
N PRO A 318 30.50 18.87 9.67
CA PRO A 318 29.28 18.09 9.73
C PRO A 318 29.63 16.59 9.75
N ILE A 319 29.05 15.87 10.70
CA ILE A 319 29.10 14.41 10.81
C ILE A 319 28.42 13.78 9.59
N TYR A 320 27.33 14.41 9.14
CA TYR A 320 26.48 13.90 8.09
C TYR A 320 25.70 15.03 7.43
N THR A 321 25.59 14.98 6.10
CA THR A 321 24.79 15.91 5.29
C THR A 321 23.89 15.14 4.34
N PHE A 322 22.67 15.63 4.15
CA PHE A 322 21.64 14.97 3.37
C PHE A 322 20.72 15.97 2.67
N SER A 323 20.40 15.71 1.40
CA SER A 323 19.39 16.43 0.64
C SER A 323 18.41 15.46 0.00
N PHE A 324 17.15 15.86 -0.15
CA PHE A 324 16.14 15.04 -0.83
C PHE A 324 16.41 14.92 -2.33
N PHE A 325 16.71 16.05 -2.97
CA PHE A 325 16.82 16.18 -4.42
C PHE A 325 18.12 16.88 -4.80
N ASP A 326 18.71 16.46 -5.92
CA ASP A 326 19.86 17.14 -6.52
C ASP A 326 19.42 18.26 -7.46
N ASN A 327 18.25 18.11 -8.11
CA ASN A 327 17.76 19.06 -9.09
C ASN A 327 16.24 18.94 -9.28
N VAL A 328 15.57 20.08 -9.48
CA VAL A 328 14.14 20.16 -9.80
C VAL A 328 13.95 21.12 -10.97
N ARG A 329 13.23 20.67 -12.01
CA ARG A 329 12.92 21.45 -13.21
C ARG A 329 11.44 21.44 -13.50
N THR A 330 10.91 22.60 -13.90
CA THR A 330 9.55 22.72 -14.43
C THR A 330 9.61 22.62 -15.96
N ILE A 331 8.84 21.70 -16.55
CA ILE A 331 8.78 21.46 -17.98
C ILE A 331 7.35 21.73 -18.45
N SER A 332 7.17 22.59 -19.45
CA SER A 332 5.86 22.83 -20.05
C SER A 332 5.75 22.08 -21.38
N LYS A 333 4.76 21.19 -21.50
CA LYS A 333 4.51 20.40 -22.71
C LYS A 333 3.00 20.29 -22.94
N ASP A 334 2.56 20.57 -24.17
CA ASP A 334 1.16 20.42 -24.61
C ASP A 334 0.13 21.12 -23.69
N GLY A 335 0.47 22.32 -23.20
CA GLY A 335 -0.38 23.10 -22.29
C GLY A 335 -0.43 22.59 -20.84
N LYS A 336 0.35 21.56 -20.52
CA LYS A 336 0.50 21.00 -19.17
C LYS A 336 1.89 21.29 -18.61
N GLU A 337 1.96 21.46 -17.28
CA GLU A 337 3.21 21.59 -16.55
C GLU A 337 3.60 20.27 -15.89
N TYR A 338 4.87 19.91 -15.99
CA TYR A 338 5.48 18.72 -15.41
C TYR A 338 6.64 19.12 -14.52
N MET A 339 6.85 18.38 -13.43
CA MET A 339 8.01 18.48 -12.57
C MET A 339 8.94 17.33 -12.84
N SER A 340 10.18 17.66 -13.19
CA SER A 340 11.29 16.73 -13.39
C SER A 340 12.19 16.83 -12.17
N VAL A 341 12.19 15.78 -11.35
CA VAL A 341 12.84 15.75 -10.03
C VAL A 341 13.94 14.69 -10.04
N THR A 342 15.19 15.10 -9.87
CA THR A 342 16.34 14.21 -9.72
C THR A 342 16.63 14.00 -8.24
N PHE A 343 16.58 12.74 -7.79
CA PHE A 343 16.74 12.38 -6.39
C PHE A 343 18.20 12.45 -5.95
N GLY A 344 18.42 12.93 -4.72
CA GLY A 344 19.75 12.93 -4.11
C GLY A 344 20.28 11.52 -3.90
N ASN A 345 21.59 11.34 -4.07
CA ASN A 345 22.24 10.02 -4.05
C ASN A 345 21.87 9.18 -2.81
N THR A 346 21.85 9.78 -1.61
CA THR A 346 21.54 9.03 -0.39
C THR A 346 20.11 8.50 -0.35
N LEU A 347 19.14 9.30 -0.80
CA LEU A 347 17.74 8.88 -0.88
C LEU A 347 17.55 7.85 -2.00
N TYR A 348 18.15 8.08 -3.16
CA TYR A 348 18.18 7.14 -4.27
C TYR A 348 18.74 5.78 -3.86
N GLU A 349 19.87 5.74 -3.15
CA GLU A 349 20.45 4.51 -2.62
C GLU A 349 19.54 3.80 -1.62
N ALA A 350 18.88 4.54 -0.73
CA ALA A 350 17.95 3.95 0.24
C ALA A 350 16.76 3.27 -0.45
N ILE A 351 16.23 3.91 -1.50
CA ILE A 351 15.14 3.37 -2.32
C ILE A 351 15.61 2.15 -3.11
N THR A 352 16.72 2.25 -3.82
CA THR A 352 17.24 1.15 -4.67
C THR A 352 17.68 -0.07 -3.87
N LYS A 353 18.24 0.13 -2.68
CA LYS A 353 18.55 -0.94 -1.71
C LYS A 353 17.28 -1.49 -1.01
N LYS A 354 16.08 -1.06 -1.43
CA LYS A 354 14.77 -1.45 -0.88
C LYS A 354 14.66 -1.33 0.63
N LYS A 355 15.38 -0.37 1.24
CA LYS A 355 15.27 -0.07 2.67
C LYS A 355 14.03 0.80 2.91
N MET A 356 12.85 0.25 2.69
CA MET A 356 11.57 0.92 2.85
C MET A 356 10.70 0.21 3.88
N ILE A 357 9.95 0.97 4.66
CA ILE A 357 8.87 0.47 5.50
C ILE A 357 7.57 0.66 4.74
N SER A 358 6.78 -0.40 4.61
CA SER A 358 5.44 -0.37 4.03
C SER A 358 4.38 -0.42 5.12
N VAL A 359 3.31 0.33 4.90
CA VAL A 359 2.04 0.23 5.64
C VAL A 359 0.90 0.19 4.64
N THR A 360 -0.24 -0.38 4.99
CA THR A 360 -1.40 -0.39 4.08
C THR A 360 -1.92 1.04 3.88
N SER A 361 -2.21 1.40 2.63
CA SER A 361 -2.71 2.74 2.29
C SER A 361 -4.09 2.99 2.90
N SER A 362 -4.92 1.96 3.06
CA SER A 362 -6.21 2.06 3.76
C SER A 362 -6.04 2.55 5.20
N ASN A 363 -5.17 1.90 5.98
CA ASN A 363 -4.88 2.32 7.36
C ASN A 363 -4.25 3.72 7.37
N TYR A 364 -3.29 3.99 6.50
CA TYR A 364 -2.64 5.31 6.42
C TYR A 364 -3.65 6.44 6.14
N ASN A 365 -4.56 6.24 5.17
CA ASN A 365 -5.56 7.22 4.78
C ASN A 365 -6.67 7.38 5.83
N SER A 366 -6.93 6.34 6.63
CA SER A 366 -7.90 6.41 7.74
C SER A 366 -7.45 7.34 8.86
N LEU A 367 -6.14 7.60 9.02
CA LEU A 367 -5.61 8.50 10.05
C LEU A 367 -5.97 9.96 9.73
N GLU A 368 -6.47 10.67 10.73
CA GLU A 368 -6.93 12.06 10.68
C GLU A 368 -5.87 13.02 11.21
N LEU A 369 -5.14 12.64 12.26
CA LEU A 369 -4.09 13.50 12.81
C LEU A 369 -2.84 13.43 11.92
N GLU A 370 -2.31 14.59 11.55
CA GLU A 370 -1.09 14.69 10.75
C GLU A 370 0.12 14.07 11.47
N MET A 371 0.15 14.17 12.80
CA MET A 371 1.16 13.52 13.63
C MET A 371 1.10 11.98 13.54
N SER A 372 -0.11 11.41 13.51
CA SER A 372 -0.31 9.97 13.34
C SER A 372 0.21 9.51 11.98
N ARG A 373 -0.12 10.23 10.91
CA ARG A 373 0.40 9.92 9.56
C ARG A 373 1.93 9.97 9.50
N LEU A 374 2.55 10.95 10.16
CA LEU A 374 4.01 11.06 10.23
C LEU A 374 4.65 9.89 10.99
N LEU A 375 4.03 9.45 12.09
CA LEU A 375 4.56 8.40 12.96
C LEU A 375 4.22 6.97 12.53
N TYR A 376 3.28 6.75 11.60
CA TYR A 376 2.81 5.40 11.32
C TYR A 376 3.94 4.47 10.83
N HIS A 377 4.78 4.92 9.89
CA HIS A 377 5.93 4.14 9.44
C HIS A 377 6.96 3.89 10.55
N ASN A 378 7.15 4.84 11.48
CA ASN A 378 8.00 4.63 12.65
C ASN A 378 7.45 3.52 13.55
N LEU A 379 6.16 3.56 13.89
CA LEU A 379 5.52 2.55 14.72
C LEU A 379 5.49 1.18 14.04
N GLN A 380 5.25 1.13 12.73
CA GLN A 380 5.29 -0.14 11.99
C GLN A 380 6.70 -0.74 11.99
N ARG A 381 7.75 0.08 11.86
CA ARG A 381 9.14 -0.40 11.98
C ARG A 381 9.40 -1.03 13.34
N GLU A 382 8.97 -0.38 14.42
CA GLU A 382 9.10 -0.92 15.78
C GLU A 382 8.33 -2.24 15.93
N ARG A 383 7.10 -2.29 15.40
CA ARG A 383 6.26 -3.50 15.41
C ARG A 383 6.91 -4.67 14.67
N ILE A 384 7.54 -4.42 13.51
CA ILE A 384 8.30 -5.43 12.77
C ILE A 384 9.49 -5.93 13.59
N THR A 385 10.31 -5.01 14.12
CA THR A 385 11.48 -5.36 14.94
C THR A 385 11.09 -6.20 16.16
N LEU A 386 10.04 -5.81 16.87
CA LEU A 386 9.53 -6.53 18.04
C LEU A 386 8.98 -7.90 17.66
N SER A 387 8.27 -8.02 16.53
CA SER A 387 7.70 -9.29 16.07
C SER A 387 8.75 -10.34 15.71
N SER A 388 9.99 -9.91 15.42
CA SER A 388 11.12 -10.78 15.11
C SER A 388 12.02 -11.09 16.31
N SER A 389 12.01 -10.24 17.35
CA SER A 389 12.99 -10.31 18.45
C SER A 389 12.38 -10.53 19.84
N SER A 390 11.06 -10.34 19.99
CA SER A 390 10.39 -10.32 21.28
C SER A 390 9.23 -11.31 21.33
N VAL A 391 9.02 -11.91 22.50
CA VAL A 391 7.86 -12.76 22.78
C VAL A 391 6.71 -11.85 23.25
N PRO A 392 5.48 -12.03 22.73
CA PRO A 392 4.32 -11.30 23.21
C PRO A 392 4.07 -11.52 24.71
N ASP A 393 3.45 -10.54 25.36
CA ASP A 393 3.03 -10.62 26.75
C ASP A 393 1.86 -11.60 26.95
N GLY A 394 1.39 -11.73 28.19
CA GLY A 394 0.27 -12.63 28.53
C GLY A 394 -1.05 -12.32 27.81
N ASN A 395 -1.20 -11.13 27.22
CA ASN A 395 -2.35 -10.72 26.41
C ASN A 395 -2.09 -10.86 24.90
N GLY A 396 -0.92 -11.34 24.50
CA GLY A 396 -0.52 -11.50 23.10
C GLY A 396 0.01 -10.22 22.46
N TYR A 397 0.37 -9.18 23.23
CA TYR A 397 0.89 -7.91 22.71
C TYR A 397 2.40 -7.79 22.84
N LEU A 398 3.01 -7.04 21.93
CA LEU A 398 4.45 -6.73 21.99
C LEU A 398 4.65 -5.43 22.77
N HIS A 399 5.57 -5.40 23.72
CA HIS A 399 5.76 -4.25 24.60
C HIS A 399 7.12 -3.57 24.40
N LYS A 400 7.12 -2.23 24.35
CA LYS A 400 8.35 -1.43 24.37
C LYS A 400 8.13 -0.06 25.01
N THR A 401 9.16 0.44 25.67
CA THR A 401 9.15 1.73 26.36
C THR A 401 9.99 2.78 25.64
N TYR A 402 9.52 4.02 25.60
CA TYR A 402 10.21 5.15 24.98
C TYR A 402 10.23 6.36 25.90
N ASP A 403 11.35 7.08 25.93
CA ASP A 403 11.42 8.39 26.56
C ASP A 403 10.98 9.50 25.59
N TYR A 404 10.82 10.72 26.10
CA TYR A 404 10.48 11.87 25.27
C TYR A 404 11.55 12.19 24.20
N SER A 405 12.83 11.90 24.49
CA SER A 405 13.94 12.18 23.59
C SER A 405 13.90 11.32 22.33
N TYR A 406 13.36 10.10 22.40
CA TYR A 406 13.06 9.29 21.23
C TYR A 406 12.19 10.06 20.23
N PHE A 407 11.09 10.65 20.68
CA PHE A 407 10.17 11.39 19.80
C PHE A 407 10.80 12.66 19.22
N GLN A 408 11.69 13.33 19.96
CA GLN A 408 12.44 14.47 19.44
C GLN A 408 13.39 14.10 18.29
N ARG A 409 13.83 12.84 18.21
CA ARG A 409 14.70 12.35 17.12
C ARG A 409 13.94 12.07 15.83
N ILE A 410 12.62 11.89 15.90
CA ILE A 410 11.82 11.44 14.75
C ILE A 410 10.75 12.46 14.32
N VAL A 411 10.40 13.41 15.19
CA VAL A 411 9.44 14.48 14.87
C VAL A 411 9.94 15.85 15.29
N LEU A 412 9.66 16.84 14.44
CA LEU A 412 9.91 18.24 14.73
C LEU A 412 8.71 18.93 15.41
N PHE A 413 8.85 19.22 16.70
CA PHE A 413 7.78 19.86 17.48
C PHE A 413 7.78 21.39 17.36
N LYS A 414 6.60 21.96 17.09
CA LYS A 414 6.39 23.42 17.07
C LYS A 414 6.48 24.04 18.47
N LYS A 415 5.92 23.35 19.47
CA LYS A 415 5.80 23.90 20.83
C LYS A 415 7.09 23.60 21.60
N LYS A 416 7.58 24.59 22.35
CA LYS A 416 8.78 24.45 23.20
C LYS A 416 8.48 23.73 24.51
N LYS A 417 7.24 23.75 24.98
CA LYS A 417 6.84 23.14 26.25
C LYS A 417 6.70 21.63 26.09
N LYS A 418 7.46 20.87 26.88
CA LYS A 418 7.42 19.41 26.92
C LYS A 418 6.00 18.86 27.19
N ALA A 419 5.26 19.49 28.10
CA ALA A 419 3.89 19.08 28.44
C ALA A 419 2.94 19.08 27.24
N ASP A 420 2.99 20.14 26.42
CA ASP A 420 2.14 20.24 25.23
C ASP A 420 2.52 19.21 24.16
N ASN A 421 3.80 18.87 24.05
CA ASN A 421 4.28 17.85 23.12
C ASN A 421 3.93 16.44 23.60
N ILE A 422 3.99 16.17 24.91
CA ILE A 422 3.50 14.92 25.51
C ILE A 422 2.01 14.74 25.22
N GLN A 423 1.22 15.80 25.36
CA GLN A 423 -0.20 15.76 25.02
C GLN A 423 -0.41 15.40 23.55
N LEU A 424 0.32 16.04 22.63
CA LEU A 424 0.24 15.74 21.20
C LEU A 424 0.62 14.27 20.89
N ILE A 425 1.64 13.74 21.55
CA ILE A 425 2.04 12.32 21.43
C ILE A 425 0.92 11.40 21.95
N THR A 426 0.32 11.76 23.09
CA THR A 426 -0.77 11.00 23.73
C THR A 426 -2.01 10.95 22.82
N GLU A 427 -2.42 12.10 22.27
CA GLU A 427 -3.55 12.19 21.31
C GLU A 427 -3.27 11.36 20.05
N THR A 428 -2.02 11.34 19.59
CA THR A 428 -1.59 10.51 18.45
C THR A 428 -1.74 9.02 18.75
N PHE A 429 -1.26 8.55 19.91
CA PHE A 429 -1.39 7.14 20.28
C PHE A 429 -2.83 6.72 20.54
N GLN A 430 -3.65 7.62 21.06
CA GLN A 430 -5.07 7.39 21.24
C GLN A 430 -5.75 7.08 19.90
N GLU A 431 -5.45 7.83 18.84
CA GLU A 431 -5.99 7.55 17.50
C GLU A 431 -5.58 6.16 16.99
N PHE A 432 -4.31 5.76 17.17
CA PHE A 432 -3.84 4.43 16.77
C PHE A 432 -4.58 3.31 17.50
N VAL A 433 -4.84 3.47 18.80
CA VAL A 433 -5.60 2.50 19.61
C VAL A 433 -7.06 2.44 19.16
N GLU A 434 -7.72 3.58 18.98
CA GLU A 434 -9.13 3.66 18.57
C GLU A 434 -9.36 3.02 17.20
N LYS A 435 -8.46 3.29 16.24
CA LYS A 435 -8.52 2.72 14.88
C LYS A 435 -7.95 1.30 14.81
N LYS A 436 -7.41 0.77 15.91
CA LYS A 436 -6.75 -0.55 16.00
C LYS A 436 -5.60 -0.71 15.00
N ILE A 437 -4.83 0.36 14.80
CA ILE A 437 -3.70 0.40 13.87
C ILE A 437 -2.41 0.36 14.69
N ALA A 438 -1.61 -0.68 14.51
CA ALA A 438 -0.30 -0.92 15.15
C ALA A 438 -0.29 -1.05 16.70
N LEU A 439 -1.04 -0.23 17.43
CA LEU A 439 -1.09 -0.19 18.90
C LEU A 439 -2.40 -0.77 19.44
N ALA A 440 -2.28 -1.67 20.41
CA ALA A 440 -3.40 -2.21 21.20
C ALA A 440 -3.74 -1.31 22.39
N SER A 441 -2.72 -0.78 23.08
CA SER A 441 -2.89 0.14 24.19
C SER A 441 -1.60 0.92 24.46
N PHE A 442 -1.68 1.98 25.26
CA PHE A 442 -0.52 2.71 25.74
C PHE A 442 -0.72 3.31 27.13
N HIS A 443 0.37 3.60 27.82
CA HIS A 443 0.38 4.31 29.09
C HIS A 443 1.55 5.30 29.15
N TYR A 444 1.32 6.50 29.69
CA TYR A 444 2.39 7.45 29.98
C TYR A 444 2.64 7.55 31.48
N ASP A 445 3.79 7.05 31.92
CA ASP A 445 4.26 7.20 33.30
C ASP A 445 4.86 8.60 33.46
N LYS A 446 4.13 9.48 34.14
CA LYS A 446 4.57 10.85 34.42
C LYS A 446 5.76 10.91 35.39
N GLY A 447 5.89 9.94 36.29
CA GLY A 447 6.96 9.88 37.29
C GLY A 447 8.31 9.53 36.66
N GLN A 448 8.32 8.56 35.75
CA GLN A 448 9.53 8.17 35.01
C GLN A 448 9.71 8.94 33.69
N GLY A 449 8.66 9.58 33.20
CA GLY A 449 8.66 10.28 31.92
C GLY A 449 8.72 9.33 30.71
N LEU A 450 8.17 8.13 30.85
CA LEU A 450 8.22 7.05 29.85
C LEU A 450 6.86 6.76 29.24
N PHE A 451 6.85 6.49 27.95
CA PHE A 451 5.70 5.96 27.20
C PHE A 451 5.84 4.44 27.10
N HIS A 452 4.89 3.71 27.67
CA HIS A 452 4.75 2.27 27.54
C HIS A 452 3.78 1.97 26.39
N LEU A 453 4.28 1.38 25.31
CA LEU A 453 3.49 1.08 24.12
C LEU A 453 3.30 -0.43 23.97
N TYR A 454 2.06 -0.85 23.75
CA TYR A 454 1.68 -2.23 23.51
C TYR A 454 1.19 -2.36 22.07
N TYR A 455 1.93 -3.10 21.26
CA TYR A 455 1.68 -3.28 19.83
C TYR A 455 0.94 -4.57 19.55
N PHE A 456 0.08 -4.55 18.53
CA PHE A 456 -0.43 -5.79 17.95
C PHE A 456 0.72 -6.58 17.30
N PRO A 457 0.74 -7.91 17.40
CA PRO A 457 1.68 -8.72 16.64
C PRO A 457 1.39 -8.60 15.13
N LEU A 458 2.39 -8.88 14.28
CA LEU A 458 2.14 -9.06 12.85
C LEU A 458 1.27 -10.31 12.63
N ASN A 459 0.26 -10.18 11.77
CA ASN A 459 -0.52 -11.33 11.30
C ASN A 459 0.28 -12.17 10.29
N ASP A 460 -0.25 -13.33 9.89
CA ASP A 460 0.49 -14.28 9.04
C ASP A 460 0.82 -13.70 7.66
N ASP A 461 -0.10 -12.96 7.04
CA ASP A 461 0.11 -12.29 5.75
C ASP A 461 1.17 -11.18 5.85
N GLU A 462 1.12 -10.38 6.91
CA GLU A 462 2.12 -9.35 7.21
C GLU A 462 3.50 -9.97 7.46
N ARG A 463 3.58 -11.11 8.16
CA ARG A 463 4.85 -11.82 8.37
C ARG A 463 5.41 -12.35 7.06
N ALA A 464 4.56 -12.91 6.20
CA ALA A 464 4.97 -13.38 4.87
C ALA A 464 5.52 -12.24 4.01
N ASP A 465 4.90 -11.06 4.05
CA ASP A 465 5.31 -9.91 3.23
C ASP A 465 6.52 -9.17 3.80
N LEU A 466 6.54 -8.92 5.11
CA LEU A 466 7.47 -7.99 5.77
C LEU A 466 8.72 -8.67 6.35
N ILE A 467 8.64 -9.96 6.70
CA ILE A 467 9.74 -10.70 7.32
C ILE A 467 10.32 -11.74 6.36
N SER A 468 9.49 -12.44 5.57
CA SER A 468 9.94 -13.57 4.74
C SER A 468 10.65 -13.19 3.43
N THR A 469 10.89 -11.91 3.15
CA THR A 469 11.61 -11.45 1.94
C THR A 469 13.11 -11.19 2.16
N GLY A 470 13.68 -11.73 3.25
CA GLY A 470 15.07 -11.47 3.65
C GLY A 470 16.10 -12.59 3.46
N ASP A 471 15.72 -13.86 3.32
CA ASP A 471 16.68 -14.97 3.49
C ASP A 471 16.63 -16.03 2.38
N ASP A 472 16.98 -15.63 1.15
CA ASP A 472 17.58 -16.58 0.22
C ASP A 472 18.76 -15.93 -0.52
N LYS A 473 19.96 -16.24 -0.01
CA LYS A 473 21.29 -15.89 -0.52
C LYS A 473 21.65 -14.40 -0.49
N ARG A 474 21.91 -13.90 0.71
CA ARG A 474 23.17 -13.21 1.05
C ARG A 474 23.22 -13.04 2.56
N SER A 475 24.01 -13.89 3.21
CA SER A 475 24.71 -13.51 4.44
C SER A 475 25.52 -12.26 4.14
N GLY A 476 24.87 -11.12 4.26
CA GLY A 476 25.49 -9.87 4.61
C GLY A 476 24.78 -9.52 5.89
N ARG A 477 25.50 -9.64 7.01
CA ARG A 477 25.18 -8.90 8.24
C ARG A 477 24.45 -7.63 7.84
N LEU A 478 23.28 -7.37 8.41
CA LEU A 478 22.98 -6.01 8.78
C LEU A 478 24.24 -5.57 9.53
N MET A 479 25.15 -4.88 8.84
CA MET A 479 26.07 -3.99 9.51
C MET A 479 25.12 -3.00 10.16
N ASP A 480 24.79 -3.32 11.40
CA ASP A 480 24.76 -2.38 12.50
C ASP A 480 25.53 -1.13 12.09
N LEU A 481 24.80 -0.13 11.60
CA LEU A 481 25.26 1.25 11.65
C LEU A 481 25.34 1.72 13.13
N THR A 482 25.06 0.83 14.08
CA THR A 482 25.26 0.92 15.52
C THR A 482 26.59 0.33 16.00
N GLU A 483 27.33 -0.49 15.21
CA GLU A 483 28.54 -1.16 15.70
C GLU A 483 29.81 -0.29 15.64
N ASN A 484 29.76 0.86 14.98
CA ASN A 484 30.89 1.82 14.93
C ASN A 484 30.53 3.23 15.43
N ASP A 485 29.43 3.37 16.16
CA ASP A 485 29.14 4.61 16.89
C ASP A 485 29.55 4.43 18.37
N PRO A 486 30.72 4.95 18.80
CA PRO A 486 31.18 4.82 20.18
C PRO A 486 30.25 5.51 21.20
N TYR A 487 29.22 6.24 20.78
CA TYR A 487 28.31 6.99 21.65
C TYR A 487 27.01 6.25 22.01
N LEU A 488 26.71 5.08 21.41
CA LEU A 488 25.51 4.29 21.72
C LEU A 488 25.72 3.21 22.81
N LYS A 489 26.94 3.02 23.32
CA LYS A 489 27.26 2.01 24.35
C LYS A 489 26.84 2.36 25.78
N ALA A 490 26.26 3.52 26.03
CA ALA A 490 25.96 3.99 27.39
C ALA A 490 24.45 3.97 27.75
N THR A 491 23.71 2.90 27.43
CA THR A 491 22.40 2.66 28.08
C THR A 491 22.00 1.18 28.02
N ALA A 492 22.73 0.35 28.76
CA ALA A 492 22.24 -0.97 29.17
C ALA A 492 22.63 -1.16 30.64
N VAL A 493 21.87 -0.54 31.54
CA VAL A 493 21.93 -0.92 32.96
C VAL A 493 21.11 -2.19 33.09
N GLN A 494 21.78 -3.34 32.99
CA GLN A 494 21.26 -4.60 33.48
C GLN A 494 21.01 -4.45 34.99
N THR A 495 19.75 -4.40 35.37
CA THR A 495 19.34 -4.59 36.76
C THR A 495 19.38 -6.10 37.01
N THR A 496 20.54 -6.61 37.43
CA THR A 496 20.64 -7.91 38.08
C THR A 496 19.97 -7.81 39.45
N ILE A 497 18.83 -8.49 39.60
CA ILE A 497 18.21 -8.74 40.89
C ILE A 497 18.94 -9.95 41.47
N ASP A 498 19.83 -9.70 42.44
CA ASP A 498 20.41 -10.75 43.29
C ASP A 498 19.34 -11.27 44.24
N PHE A 499 18.98 -12.54 44.10
CA PHE A 499 18.36 -13.31 45.17
C PHE A 499 19.47 -14.01 45.95
N SER A 500 19.75 -13.49 47.14
CA SER A 500 20.52 -14.21 48.17
C SER A 500 19.55 -14.61 49.27
N GLU A 501 19.40 -15.92 49.49
CA GLU A 501 19.12 -16.59 50.77
C GLU A 501 19.04 -18.11 50.53
N GLU A 502 20.18 -18.79 50.69
CA GLU A 502 20.46 -19.94 51.60
C GLU A 502 21.83 -20.54 51.33
#